data_AF-A0A8J4R6C0-F1
#
_entry.id   AF-A0A8J4R6C0-F1
#
_cell.length_a   1.000
_cell.length_b   1.000
_cell.length_c   1.000
_cell.angle_alpha   90.00
_cell.angle_beta   90.00
_cell.angle_gamma   90.00
#
_symmetry.space_group_name_H-M   'P 1'
#
loop_
_entity.id
_entity.type
_entity.pdbx_description
1 polymer ?
#
loop_
_entity_poly.entity_id
_entity_poly.type
_entity_poly.pdbx_seq_one_letter_code
_entity_poly.pdbx_strand_id
1 'polypeptide(L)'
;MGMSSWASCAVLLYLVLFLIPSCPILFLVTALPGNYLTADASTSWTNSLSAPNSVKFDDGSIARIILLSNFSNDSFTGACGCGFICNQTCNSHLCAIFSLFYDDDDINILKSTGPKVVWSANQKNPVSINATLQLTSEKRFGVKRC
;
A
#
# COMPACT_ATOMS: atom_id res chain seq x y z
N MET A 1 28.26 8.34 -49.23
CA MET A 1 28.23 7.08 -48.46
C MET A 1 26.78 6.76 -48.13
N GLY A 2 26.18 5.77 -48.81
CA GLY A 2 24.84 5.28 -48.45
C GLY A 2 24.95 4.30 -47.29
N MET A 3 24.21 4.54 -46.21
CA MET A 3 24.09 3.56 -45.13
C MET A 3 23.42 2.30 -45.69
N SER A 4 24.03 1.14 -45.44
CA SER A 4 23.48 -0.14 -45.91
C SER A 4 22.09 -0.36 -45.31
N SER A 5 21.16 -0.92 -46.10
CA SER A 5 19.77 -1.19 -45.70
C SER A 5 19.66 -1.92 -44.35
N TRP A 6 20.60 -2.84 -44.08
CA TRP A 6 20.72 -3.54 -42.79
C TRP A 6 20.99 -2.59 -41.61
N ALA A 7 21.92 -1.64 -41.78
CA ALA A 7 22.25 -0.68 -40.73
C ALA A 7 21.06 0.22 -40.40
N SER A 8 20.24 0.55 -41.39
CA SER A 8 19.00 1.31 -41.19
C SER A 8 17.97 0.51 -40.37
N CYS A 9 17.76 -0.77 -40.70
CA CYS A 9 16.88 -1.66 -39.93
C CYS A 9 17.35 -1.87 -38.49
N ALA A 10 18.67 -2.01 -38.27
CA ALA A 10 19.23 -2.16 -36.94
C ALA A 10 19.04 -0.90 -36.08
N VAL A 11 19.23 0.29 -36.67
CA VAL A 11 19.00 1.58 -35.98
C VAL A 11 17.52 1.78 -35.65
N LEU A 12 16.61 1.42 -36.56
CA LEU A 12 15.16 1.48 -36.31
C LEU A 12 14.74 0.53 -35.19
N LEU A 13 15.23 -0.71 -35.17
CA LEU A 13 14.97 -1.66 -34.08
C LEU A 13 15.50 -1.16 -32.74
N TYR A 14 16.70 -0.55 -32.74
CA TYR A 14 17.29 0.00 -31.53
C TYR A 14 16.50 1.20 -30.99
N LEU A 15 16.03 2.09 -31.87
CA LEU A 15 15.18 3.22 -31.49
C LEU A 15 13.84 2.77 -30.94
N VAL A 16 13.21 1.76 -31.54
CA VAL A 16 11.97 1.16 -31.02
C VAL A 16 12.20 0.60 -29.61
N LEU A 17 13.26 -0.19 -29.39
CA LEU A 17 13.60 -0.74 -28.06
C LEU A 17 13.89 0.35 -27.01
N PHE A 18 14.51 1.46 -27.41
CA PHE A 18 14.86 2.57 -26.50
C PHE A 18 13.69 3.52 -26.19
N LEU A 19 12.64 3.53 -27.01
CA LEU A 19 11.42 4.34 -26.83
C LEU A 19 10.30 3.60 -26.08
N ILE A 20 10.43 2.29 -25.87
CA ILE A 20 9.46 1.46 -25.11
C ILE A 20 9.53 1.63 -23.56
N PRO A 21 10.62 2.04 -22.88
CA PRO A 21 10.67 2.02 -21.42
C PRO A 21 9.86 3.14 -20.75
N SER A 22 9.29 4.08 -21.52
CA SER A 22 8.44 5.16 -21.02
C SER A 22 6.94 4.92 -21.16
N CYS A 23 6.51 3.71 -21.52
CA CYS A 23 5.09 3.37 -21.65
C CYS A 23 4.56 2.80 -20.31
N PRO A 24 3.83 3.56 -19.47
CA PRO A 24 3.22 3.04 -18.25
C PRO A 24 2.12 2.00 -18.50
N ILE A 25 1.79 1.74 -19.78
CA ILE A 25 0.74 0.81 -20.21
C ILE A 25 1.17 -0.66 -20.02
N LEU A 26 2.48 -0.96 -20.04
CA LEU A 26 3.00 -2.33 -19.89
C LEU A 26 3.14 -2.79 -18.43
N PHE A 27 3.04 -1.88 -17.46
CA PHE A 27 3.01 -2.20 -16.03
C PHE A 27 1.59 -2.07 -15.47
N LEU A 28 0.57 -2.43 -16.26
CA LEU A 28 -0.73 -2.70 -15.68
C LEU A 28 -0.61 -4.01 -14.92
N VAL A 29 -0.22 -3.94 -13.65
CA VAL A 29 -0.42 -5.03 -12.69
C VAL A 29 -1.93 -5.19 -12.58
N THR A 30 -2.49 -6.04 -13.45
CA THR A 30 -3.85 -6.51 -13.29
C THR A 30 -3.82 -7.45 -12.09
N ALA A 31 -4.07 -6.89 -10.90
CA ALA A 31 -4.39 -7.69 -9.74
C ALA A 31 -5.65 -8.50 -10.10
N LEU A 32 -5.48 -9.80 -10.31
CA LEU A 32 -6.59 -10.73 -10.54
C LEU A 32 -7.51 -10.65 -9.31
N PRO A 33 -8.85 -10.59 -9.46
CA PRO A 33 -9.75 -10.50 -8.33
C PRO A 33 -9.74 -11.82 -7.59
N GLY A 34 -8.81 -11.98 -6.64
CA GLY A 34 -9.07 -12.75 -5.43
C GLY A 34 -10.23 -12.10 -4.68
N ASN A 35 -10.78 -12.79 -3.69
CA ASN A 35 -11.90 -12.31 -2.86
C ASN A 35 -11.50 -11.08 -2.04
N TYR A 36 -11.29 -9.93 -2.70
CA TYR A 36 -10.98 -8.67 -2.07
C TYR A 36 -12.27 -8.06 -1.55
N LEU A 37 -12.22 -7.50 -0.35
CA LEU A 37 -13.31 -6.72 0.21
C LEU A 37 -13.59 -5.53 -0.74
N THR A 38 -14.68 -5.62 -1.50
CA THR A 38 -15.17 -4.50 -2.31
C THR A 38 -15.74 -3.47 -1.35
N ALA A 39 -15.11 -2.30 -1.30
CA ALA A 39 -15.67 -1.14 -0.63
C ALA A 39 -16.57 -0.39 -1.62
N ASP A 40 -17.77 -0.02 -1.16
CA ASP A 40 -18.70 0.78 -1.95
C ASP A 40 -18.22 2.24 -2.05
N ALA A 41 -18.75 2.95 -3.05
CA ALA A 41 -18.48 4.36 -3.38
C ALA A 41 -18.83 5.40 -2.29
N SER A 42 -19.04 4.97 -1.04
CA SER A 42 -19.37 5.82 0.11
C SER A 42 -18.79 5.26 1.41
N THR A 43 -17.95 4.22 1.34
CA THR A 43 -17.34 3.65 2.53
C THR A 43 -16.38 4.66 3.17
N SER A 44 -16.48 4.78 4.49
CA SER A 44 -15.64 5.66 5.28
C SER A 44 -15.05 4.90 6.46
N TRP A 45 -13.79 5.17 6.75
CA TRP A 45 -13.07 4.58 7.86
C TRP A 45 -12.52 5.68 8.74
N THR A 46 -12.92 5.67 10.01
CA THR A 46 -12.49 6.66 10.98
C THR A 46 -11.35 6.09 11.82
N ASN A 47 -10.28 6.87 11.95
CA ASN A 47 -9.17 6.59 12.86
C ASN A 47 -9.65 6.77 14.31
N SER A 48 -10.36 5.80 14.87
CA SER A 48 -10.89 5.86 16.23
C SER A 48 -10.08 4.98 17.18
N LEU A 49 -10.03 5.33 18.46
CA LEU A 49 -9.34 4.52 19.48
C LEU A 49 -9.92 3.10 19.58
N SER A 50 -11.23 2.97 19.33
CA SER A 50 -11.99 1.73 19.40
C SER A 50 -12.07 0.97 18.07
N ALA A 51 -11.22 1.27 17.09
CA ALA A 51 -11.23 0.55 15.82
C ALA A 51 -10.95 -0.95 16.04
N PRO A 52 -11.77 -1.87 15.50
CA PRO A 52 -11.75 -3.29 15.87
C PRO A 52 -10.45 -4.00 15.49
N ASN A 53 -9.84 -3.62 14.37
CA ASN A 53 -8.62 -4.23 13.86
C ASN A 53 -7.39 -3.39 14.20
N SER A 54 -7.20 -3.09 15.50
CA SER A 54 -6.06 -2.31 15.99
C SER A 54 -5.01 -3.22 16.63
N VAL A 55 -3.77 -3.09 16.19
CA VAL A 55 -2.62 -3.83 16.73
C VAL A 55 -1.64 -2.86 17.36
N LYS A 56 -1.30 -3.11 18.63
CA LYS A 56 -0.26 -2.39 19.35
C LYS A 56 1.02 -3.23 19.34
N PHE A 57 2.12 -2.60 18.96
CA PHE A 57 3.45 -3.23 18.87
C PHE A 57 4.31 -2.87 20.08
N ASP A 58 5.36 -3.64 20.29
CA ASP A 58 6.26 -3.50 21.45
C ASP A 58 7.07 -2.21 21.38
N ASP A 59 7.32 -1.70 20.17
CA ASP A 59 7.96 -0.41 19.93
C ASP A 59 7.05 0.79 20.24
N GLY A 60 5.82 0.56 20.71
CA GLY A 60 4.84 1.59 21.05
C GLY A 60 4.02 2.10 19.86
N SER A 61 4.30 1.65 18.63
CA SER A 61 3.49 1.96 17.46
C SER A 61 2.12 1.26 17.51
N ILE A 62 1.15 1.85 16.82
CA ILE A 62 -0.20 1.27 16.68
C ILE A 62 -0.58 1.30 15.20
N ALA A 63 -0.99 0.15 14.67
CA ALA A 63 -1.58 0.03 13.34
C ALA A 63 -3.08 -0.25 13.47
N ARG A 64 -3.92 0.58 12.85
CA ARG A 64 -5.36 0.39 12.71
C ARG A 64 -5.66 -0.02 11.29
N ILE A 65 -5.89 -1.32 11.12
CA ILE A 65 -5.96 -1.98 9.84
C ILE A 65 -7.36 -1.79 9.25
N ILE A 66 -7.42 -1.24 8.04
CA ILE A 66 -8.65 -1.08 7.25
C ILE A 66 -8.80 -2.27 6.31
N LEU A 67 -7.73 -2.62 5.60
CA LEU A 67 -7.66 -3.77 4.71
C LEU A 67 -6.39 -4.55 5.02
N LEU A 68 -6.47 -5.87 4.91
CA LEU A 68 -5.35 -6.77 5.09
C LEU A 68 -5.37 -7.82 3.98
N SER A 69 -4.20 -8.06 3.38
CA SER A 69 -3.98 -9.13 2.43
C SER A 69 -2.82 -9.97 2.92
N ASN A 70 -3.14 -11.20 3.32
CA ASN A 70 -2.14 -12.16 3.79
C ASN A 70 -1.40 -12.76 2.60
N PHE A 71 -0.14 -13.05 2.80
CA PHE A 71 0.68 -13.81 1.88
C PHE A 71 1.56 -14.77 2.67
N SER A 72 1.70 -15.99 2.16
CA SER A 72 2.58 -16.99 2.74
C SER A 72 3.37 -17.69 1.64
N ASN A 73 4.58 -18.10 1.98
CA ASN A 73 5.40 -19.05 1.22
C ASN A 73 5.98 -20.09 2.19
N ASP A 74 6.73 -21.07 1.67
CA ASP A 74 7.28 -22.19 2.46
C ASP A 74 8.21 -21.78 3.63
N SER A 75 8.58 -20.50 3.76
CA SER A 75 9.53 -20.03 4.78
C SER A 75 9.06 -18.79 5.54
N PHE A 76 7.95 -18.18 5.15
CA PHE A 76 7.54 -16.88 5.65
C PHE A 76 6.05 -16.61 5.45
N THR A 77 5.39 -16.18 6.52
CA THR A 77 4.02 -15.67 6.50
C THR A 77 4.00 -14.22 6.91
N GLY A 78 3.34 -13.40 6.10
CA GLY A 78 3.21 -11.98 6.31
C GLY A 78 1.87 -11.45 5.80
N ALA A 79 1.69 -10.14 5.94
CA ALA A 79 0.56 -9.46 5.33
C ALA A 79 0.91 -8.05 4.88
N CYS A 80 0.25 -7.63 3.81
CA CYS A 80 0.21 -6.25 3.36
C CYS A 80 -1.10 -5.63 3.87
N GLY A 81 -0.97 -4.64 4.75
CA GLY A 81 -2.09 -3.89 5.29
C GLY A 81 -2.18 -2.49 4.70
N CYS A 82 -3.39 -1.93 4.71
CA CYS A 82 -3.60 -0.49 4.59
C CYS A 82 -4.42 0.02 5.76
N GLY A 83 -4.16 1.25 6.20
CA GLY A 83 -4.81 1.78 7.39
C GLY A 83 -4.12 3.01 7.98
N PHE A 84 -4.42 3.28 9.26
CA PHE A 84 -3.77 4.35 10.01
C PHE A 84 -2.68 3.81 10.91
N ILE A 85 -1.49 4.42 10.88
CA ILE A 85 -0.36 4.05 11.74
C ILE A 85 0.15 5.26 12.51
N CYS A 86 0.50 5.07 13.78
CA CYS A 86 1.27 6.03 14.56
C CYS A 86 2.52 5.41 15.17
N ASN A 87 3.48 6.26 15.52
CA ASN A 87 4.68 5.89 16.29
C ASN A 87 4.42 5.95 17.80
N GLN A 88 5.46 5.74 18.62
CA GLN A 88 5.43 5.72 20.09
C GLN A 88 4.53 6.74 20.79
N THR A 89 4.48 7.99 20.32
CA THR A 89 3.72 9.04 20.99
C THR A 89 2.25 9.08 20.57
N CYS A 90 1.91 8.49 19.42
CA CYS A 90 0.57 8.50 18.82
C CYS A 90 -0.14 9.85 18.79
N ASN A 91 0.62 10.94 18.75
CA ASN A 91 0.10 12.30 18.57
C ASN A 91 -0.37 12.57 17.13
N SER A 92 0.18 11.82 16.17
CA SER A 92 -0.11 11.98 14.75
C SER A 92 -0.09 10.64 14.03
N HIS A 93 -0.91 10.51 13.00
CA HIS A 93 -1.15 9.27 12.27
C HIS A 93 -0.95 9.45 10.77
N LEU A 94 -0.36 8.44 10.14
CA LEU A 94 -0.24 8.31 8.70
C LEU A 94 -1.30 7.35 8.18
N CYS A 95 -1.99 7.73 7.10
CA CYS A 95 -2.74 6.81 6.26
C CYS A 95 -1.75 6.14 5.32
N ALA A 96 -1.49 4.86 5.51
CA ALA A 96 -0.34 4.18 4.94
C ALA A 96 -0.66 2.76 4.45
N ILE A 97 0.22 2.27 3.57
CA ILE A 97 0.37 0.86 3.23
C ILE A 97 1.61 0.36 3.99
N PHE A 98 1.47 -0.77 4.66
CA PHE A 98 2.52 -1.32 5.51
C PHE A 98 2.55 -2.84 5.47
N SER A 99 3.72 -3.41 5.72
CA SER A 99 3.92 -4.84 5.88
C SER A 99 3.87 -5.24 7.36
N LEU A 100 3.18 -6.34 7.63
CA LEU A 100 3.07 -7.01 8.91
C LEU A 100 3.68 -8.41 8.81
N PHE A 101 4.19 -8.89 9.92
CA PHE A 101 4.86 -10.18 10.06
C PHE A 101 4.04 -11.02 11.02
N TYR A 102 3.96 -12.32 10.79
CA TYR A 102 3.34 -13.26 11.72
C TYR A 102 4.40 -13.92 12.60
N ASP A 103 3.99 -14.37 13.78
CA ASP A 103 4.79 -15.27 14.63
C ASP A 103 4.96 -16.63 13.94
N ASP A 104 5.90 -17.45 14.41
CA ASP A 104 6.21 -18.78 13.82
C ASP A 104 5.00 -19.74 13.77
N ASP A 105 3.99 -19.51 14.60
CA ASP A 105 2.73 -20.28 14.60
C ASP A 105 1.72 -19.79 13.54
N ASP A 106 2.04 -18.74 12.76
CA ASP A 106 1.23 -18.12 11.71
C ASP A 106 -0.18 -17.63 12.12
N ILE A 107 -0.48 -17.62 13.42
CA ILE A 107 -1.79 -17.23 13.97
C ILE A 107 -1.82 -15.75 14.33
N ASN A 108 -0.75 -15.23 14.90
CA ASN A 108 -0.70 -13.89 15.49
C ASN A 108 0.28 -12.98 14.75
N ILE A 109 -0.03 -11.69 14.69
CA ILE A 109 0.91 -10.68 14.20
C ILE A 109 2.05 -10.52 15.21
N LEU A 110 3.28 -10.70 14.74
CA LEU A 110 4.53 -10.56 15.48
C LEU A 110 4.69 -9.13 15.99
N LYS A 111 4.44 -8.92 17.29
CA LYS A 111 4.43 -7.59 17.91
C LYS A 111 5.81 -6.97 18.12
N SER A 112 6.84 -7.82 18.18
CA SER A 112 8.23 -7.38 18.34
C SER A 112 8.78 -6.75 17.06
N THR A 113 8.24 -7.14 15.90
CA THR A 113 8.56 -6.53 14.61
C THR A 113 7.45 -5.57 14.23
N GLY A 114 7.63 -4.30 14.62
CA GLY A 114 6.71 -3.22 14.26
C GLY A 114 6.42 -3.14 12.76
N PRO A 115 5.28 -2.56 12.38
CA PRO A 115 4.82 -2.45 11.00
C PRO A 115 5.81 -1.69 10.13
N LYS A 116 6.11 -2.21 8.93
CA LYS A 116 7.03 -1.57 7.99
C LYS A 116 6.24 -0.77 6.97
N VAL A 117 6.28 0.55 7.09
CA VAL A 117 5.59 1.45 6.15
C VAL A 117 6.28 1.42 4.79
N VAL A 118 5.53 1.04 3.76
CA VAL A 118 5.98 1.01 2.36
C VAL A 118 5.61 2.31 1.65
N TRP A 119 4.46 2.90 2.00
CA TRP A 119 3.99 4.17 1.45
C TRP A 119 3.01 4.87 2.39
N SER A 120 2.93 6.20 2.33
CA SER A 120 1.90 6.97 3.05
C SER A 120 1.29 8.09 2.20
N ALA A 121 -0.03 8.26 2.30
CA ALA A 121 -0.79 9.25 1.55
C ALA A 121 -0.58 10.68 2.08
N ASN A 122 -0.20 10.82 3.35
CA ASN A 122 -0.20 12.08 4.08
C ASN A 122 1.10 12.31 4.86
N GLN A 123 2.25 11.89 4.31
CA GLN A 123 3.57 12.02 4.97
C GLN A 123 3.89 13.45 5.44
N LYS A 124 3.59 14.45 4.61
CA LYS A 124 3.81 15.88 4.94
C LYS A 124 2.73 16.47 5.84
N ASN A 125 1.62 15.75 5.99
CA ASN A 125 0.38 16.25 6.57
C ASN A 125 -0.30 15.18 7.45
N PRO A 126 0.38 14.64 8.49
CA PRO A 126 -0.21 13.66 9.39
C PRO A 126 -1.53 14.13 9.99
N VAL A 127 -2.38 13.19 10.37
CA VAL A 127 -3.71 13.48 10.92
C VAL A 127 -3.83 13.05 12.37
N SER A 128 -4.77 13.64 13.10
CA SER A 128 -5.08 13.24 14.47
C SER A 128 -5.97 12.00 14.51
N ILE A 129 -6.27 11.56 15.74
CA ILE A 129 -7.42 10.69 15.99
C ILE A 129 -8.71 11.36 15.48
N ASN A 130 -9.70 10.55 15.14
CA ASN A 130 -11.00 10.90 14.55
C ASN A 130 -10.95 11.40 13.09
N ALA A 131 -9.79 11.42 12.45
CA ALA A 131 -9.72 11.66 11.01
C ALA A 131 -10.38 10.52 10.21
N THR A 132 -10.97 10.86 9.06
CA THR A 132 -11.73 9.91 8.24
C THR A 132 -11.10 9.76 6.85
N LEU A 133 -10.83 8.52 6.46
CA LEU A 133 -10.56 8.13 5.08
C LEU A 133 -11.90 7.86 4.39
N GLN A 134 -12.19 8.54 3.29
CA GLN A 134 -13.41 8.33 2.51
C GLN A 134 -13.07 7.87 1.10
N LEU A 135 -13.75 6.82 0.65
CA LEU A 135 -13.82 6.46 -0.76
C LEU A 135 -15.02 7.20 -1.37
N THR A 136 -14.76 8.12 -2.31
CA THR A 136 -15.83 8.86 -2.97
C THR A 136 -16.34 8.14 -4.22
N SER A 137 -17.55 8.51 -4.67
CA SER A 137 -18.17 7.98 -5.89
C SER A 137 -17.37 8.23 -7.17
N GLU A 138 -16.49 9.23 -7.16
CA GLU A 138 -15.52 9.50 -8.22
C GLU A 138 -14.31 8.53 -8.20
N LYS A 139 -14.33 7.51 -7.33
CA LYS A 139 -13.19 6.60 -7.06
C LYS A 139 -11.92 7.34 -6.65
N ARG A 140 -12.07 8.51 -6.03
CA ARG A 140 -10.96 9.33 -5.53
C ARG A 140 -10.77 9.08 -4.04
N PHE A 141 -9.55 8.71 -3.64
CA PHE A 141 -9.19 8.64 -2.23
C PHE A 141 -8.90 10.04 -1.69
N GLY A 142 -9.55 10.37 -0.56
CA GLY A 142 -9.31 11.61 0.16
C GLY A 142 -9.26 11.36 1.67
N VAL A 143 -8.28 11.98 2.34
CA VAL A 143 -8.23 12.04 3.81
C VAL A 143 -8.87 13.35 4.22
N LYS A 144 -10.07 13.30 4.82
CA LYS A 144 -10.72 14.49 5.37
C LYS A 144 -10.24 14.69 6.81
N ARG A 145 -9.77 15.90 7.10
CA ARG A 145 -9.52 16.36 8.47
C ARG A 145 -10.86 16.82 9.05
N CYS A 146 -11.18 16.36 10.26
CA CYS A 146 -12.16 17.03 11.12
C CYS A 146 -11.43 18.09 11.93
#